data_AF-A0A1K2BA81-F1
#
_entry.id   AF-A0A1K2BA81-F1
#
_cell.length_a   1.000
_cell.length_b   1.000
_cell.length_c   1.000
_cell.angle_alpha   90.00
_cell.angle_beta   90.00
_cell.angle_gamma   90.00
#
_symmetry.space_group_name_H-M   'P 1'
#
loop_
_entity.id
_entity.type
_entity.pdbx_description
1 polymer ?
#
loop_
_entity_poly.entity_id
_entity_poly.type
_entity_poly.pdbx_seq_one_letter_code
_entity_poly.pdbx_strand_id
1 'polypeptide(L)'
;MSPAAPYPTLIQALRTETAELHVALEKRLPFFSQQLDLDLYRRLMVAYYGFYQPLEQRLHALALAGLDQPLRVKLPVLRADLTALGLDEAAIEALPLCSELPAIDSRAAALGVSYVLEGATLGGQILRRRVAEQLGLDASSGAAFLNVYGELTGRRWKDFLEYLGDRNLGDGQTLEVTHAAKTTFICFERWLDSQEVLL
;
A
#
# COMPACT_ATOMS: atom_id res chain seq x y z
N MET A 1 18.88 34.83 -20.47
CA MET A 1 18.59 33.40 -20.26
C MET A 1 17.77 33.30 -18.99
N SER A 2 16.47 33.03 -19.10
CA SER A 2 15.65 32.79 -17.91
C SER A 2 16.17 31.52 -17.21
N PRO A 3 16.36 31.52 -15.89
CA PRO A 3 16.63 30.27 -15.19
C PRO A 3 15.42 29.36 -15.40
N ALA A 4 15.66 28.14 -15.91
CA ALA A 4 14.64 27.10 -15.92
C ALA A 4 14.14 26.94 -14.48
N ALA A 5 12.80 26.92 -14.29
CA ALA A 5 12.23 26.65 -12.98
C ALA A 5 12.82 25.34 -12.44
N PRO A 6 13.15 25.24 -11.14
CA PRO A 6 13.68 24.01 -10.59
C PRO A 6 12.67 22.90 -10.82
N TYR A 7 13.11 21.83 -11.52
CA TYR A 7 12.30 20.64 -11.69
C TYR A 7 11.94 20.08 -10.32
N PRO A 8 10.68 19.65 -10.09
CA PRO A 8 10.31 19.05 -8.83
C PRO A 8 11.18 17.81 -8.58
N THR A 9 11.63 17.65 -7.34
CA THR A 9 12.28 16.41 -6.90
C THR A 9 11.36 15.21 -7.15
N LEU A 10 11.92 14.01 -7.30
CA LEU A 10 11.14 12.78 -7.46
C LEU A 10 10.02 12.64 -6.40
N ILE A 11 10.32 12.98 -5.15
CA ILE A 11 9.36 12.92 -4.04
C ILE A 11 8.23 13.94 -4.21
N GLN A 12 8.54 15.16 -4.67
CA GLN A 12 7.51 16.16 -4.97
C GLN A 12 6.63 15.71 -6.13
N ALA A 13 7.23 15.19 -7.20
CA ALA A 13 6.50 14.64 -8.34
C ALA A 13 5.56 13.51 -7.90
N LEU A 14 6.04 12.55 -7.11
CA LEU A 14 5.22 11.47 -6.56
C LEU A 14 4.04 11.99 -5.74
N ARG A 15 4.29 12.91 -4.81
CA ARG A 15 3.22 13.49 -3.98
C ARG A 15 2.17 14.21 -4.83
N THR A 16 2.59 15.03 -5.79
CA THR A 16 1.69 15.76 -6.67
C THR A 16 0.86 14.81 -7.54
N GLU A 17 1.52 13.85 -8.19
CA GLU A 17 0.89 12.94 -9.15
C GLU A 17 -0.07 11.94 -8.49
N THR A 18 0.11 11.60 -7.21
CA THR A 18 -0.77 10.65 -6.49
C THR A 18 -1.76 11.31 -5.55
N ALA A 19 -1.74 12.63 -5.36
CA ALA A 19 -2.55 13.32 -4.35
C ALA A 19 -4.06 13.10 -4.55
N GLU A 20 -4.56 13.34 -5.76
CA GLU A 20 -5.99 13.21 -6.05
C GLU A 20 -6.47 11.76 -5.91
N LEU A 21 -5.69 10.79 -6.40
CA LEU A 21 -6.00 9.36 -6.30
C LEU A 21 -6.03 8.88 -4.83
N HIS A 22 -5.08 9.33 -4.02
CA HIS A 22 -5.06 9.04 -2.59
C HIS A 22 -6.34 9.55 -1.91
N VAL A 23 -6.67 10.84 -2.11
CA VAL A 23 -7.85 11.46 -1.51
C VAL A 23 -9.15 10.81 -2.01
N ALA A 24 -9.22 10.45 -3.29
CA ALA A 24 -10.37 9.76 -3.86
C ALA A 24 -10.59 8.40 -3.21
N LEU A 25 -9.54 7.56 -3.14
CA LEU A 25 -9.62 6.24 -2.51
C LEU A 25 -9.95 6.33 -1.02
N GLU A 26 -9.33 7.25 -0.27
CA GLU A 26 -9.56 7.41 1.16
C GLU A 26 -11.03 7.70 1.50
N LYS A 27 -11.70 8.52 0.69
CA LYS A 27 -13.13 8.83 0.87
C LYS A 27 -14.05 7.63 0.69
N ARG A 28 -13.63 6.64 -0.08
CA ARG A 28 -14.39 5.43 -0.41
C ARG A 28 -14.12 4.28 0.54
N LEU A 29 -13.04 4.34 1.31
CA LEU A 29 -12.73 3.30 2.30
C LEU A 29 -13.71 3.38 3.49
N PRO A 30 -14.23 2.23 3.97
CA PRO A 30 -15.26 2.23 5.00
C PRO A 30 -14.73 2.52 6.41
N PHE A 31 -13.42 2.75 6.60
CA PHE A 31 -12.81 2.94 7.93
C PHE A 31 -13.44 4.06 8.76
N PHE A 32 -13.94 5.12 8.12
CA PHE A 32 -14.62 6.23 8.81
C PHE A 32 -16.15 6.12 8.76
N SER A 33 -16.69 5.10 8.10
CA SER A 33 -18.13 4.86 8.03
C SER A 33 -18.69 4.43 9.38
N GLN A 34 -19.92 4.86 9.67
CA GLN A 34 -20.67 4.32 10.80
C GLN A 34 -21.13 2.88 10.55
N GLN A 35 -21.12 2.44 9.29
CA GLN A 35 -21.50 1.09 8.87
C GLN A 35 -20.33 0.10 8.94
N LEU A 36 -19.15 0.51 9.40
CA LEU A 36 -18.03 -0.40 9.60
C LEU A 36 -18.37 -1.37 10.73
N ASP A 37 -18.59 -2.63 10.36
CA ASP A 37 -18.72 -3.76 11.27
C ASP A 37 -17.60 -4.79 11.03
N LEU A 38 -17.60 -5.85 11.83
CA LEU A 38 -16.58 -6.90 11.77
C LEU A 38 -16.61 -7.67 10.44
N ASP A 39 -17.78 -7.84 9.83
CA ASP A 39 -17.91 -8.56 8.55
C ASP A 39 -17.30 -7.74 7.41
N LEU A 40 -17.68 -6.47 7.29
CA LEU A 40 -17.12 -5.56 6.30
C LEU A 40 -15.62 -5.39 6.48
N TYR A 41 -15.13 -5.30 7.73
CA TYR A 41 -13.70 -5.25 8.01
C TYR A 41 -12.98 -6.53 7.57
N ARG A 42 -13.53 -7.71 7.87
CA ARG A 42 -12.96 -9.00 7.42
C ARG A 42 -12.91 -9.07 5.90
N ARG A 43 -14.00 -8.73 5.21
CA ARG A 43 -14.04 -8.69 3.74
C ARG A 43 -13.02 -7.70 3.17
N LEU A 44 -12.84 -6.55 3.81
CA LEU A 44 -11.82 -5.57 3.42
C LEU A 44 -10.40 -6.15 3.58
N MET A 45 -10.08 -6.82 4.68
CA MET A 45 -8.76 -7.44 4.88
C MET A 45 -8.52 -8.60 3.90
N VAL A 46 -9.55 -9.37 3.56
CA VAL A 46 -9.51 -10.38 2.49
C VAL A 46 -9.18 -9.73 1.14
N ALA A 47 -9.85 -8.63 0.79
CA ALA A 47 -9.58 -7.91 -0.45
C ALA A 47 -8.17 -7.31 -0.47
N TYR A 48 -7.69 -6.76 0.66
CA TYR A 48 -6.31 -6.31 0.79
C TYR A 48 -5.33 -7.47 0.55
N TYR A 49 -5.60 -8.66 1.10
CA TYR A 49 -4.75 -9.83 0.90
C TYR A 49 -4.71 -10.24 -0.57
N GLY A 50 -5.87 -10.30 -1.23
CA GLY A 50 -5.99 -10.62 -2.65
C GLY A 50 -5.22 -9.66 -3.56
N PHE A 51 -5.03 -8.41 -3.15
CA PHE A 51 -4.20 -7.45 -3.89
C PHE A 51 -2.71 -7.54 -3.55
N TYR A 52 -2.37 -7.56 -2.25
CA TYR A 52 -0.98 -7.58 -1.79
C TYR A 52 -0.25 -8.85 -2.18
N GLN A 53 -0.93 -10.01 -2.19
CA GLN A 53 -0.30 -11.30 -2.46
C GLN A 53 0.42 -11.31 -3.82
N PRO A 54 -0.29 -11.09 -4.95
CA PRO A 54 0.36 -11.14 -6.25
C PRO A 54 1.26 -9.92 -6.49
N LEU A 55 0.98 -8.78 -5.84
CA LEU A 55 1.79 -7.57 -5.99
C LEU A 55 3.16 -7.67 -5.33
N GLU A 56 3.23 -8.12 -4.07
CA GLU A 56 4.51 -8.30 -3.37
C GLU A 56 5.34 -9.42 -4.00
N GLN A 57 4.69 -10.46 -4.55
CA GLN A 57 5.39 -11.49 -5.33
C GLN A 57 6.08 -10.90 -6.57
N ARG A 58 5.41 -10.02 -7.32
CA ARG A 58 6.01 -9.32 -8.48
C ARG A 58 7.12 -8.36 -8.06
N LEU A 59 6.95 -7.64 -6.94
CA LEU A 59 7.99 -6.76 -6.39
C LEU A 59 9.23 -7.52 -5.98
N HIS A 60 9.08 -8.65 -5.28
CA HIS A 60 10.20 -9.43 -4.78
C HIS A 60 11.04 -10.05 -5.91
N ALA A 61 10.44 -10.32 -7.07
CA ALA A 61 11.16 -10.77 -8.25
C ALA A 61 12.17 -9.73 -8.79
N LEU A 62 12.02 -8.45 -8.41
CA LEU A 62 12.90 -7.36 -8.84
C LEU A 62 13.74 -6.83 -7.67
N ALA A 63 15.04 -7.14 -7.69
CA ALA A 63 15.95 -6.68 -6.66
C ALA A 63 16.18 -5.15 -6.69
N LEU A 64 15.66 -4.45 -5.68
CA LEU A 64 15.94 -3.05 -5.39
C LEU A 64 17.21 -2.92 -4.53
N ALA A 65 18.37 -2.90 -5.19
CA ALA A 65 19.66 -2.72 -4.52
C ALA A 65 19.68 -1.49 -3.60
N GLY A 66 20.13 -1.69 -2.36
CA GLY A 66 20.17 -0.67 -1.30
C GLY A 66 18.88 -0.58 -0.47
N LEU A 67 17.83 -1.33 -0.82
CA LEU A 67 16.60 -1.42 -0.04
C LEU A 67 16.49 -2.79 0.63
N ASP A 68 16.26 -2.79 1.93
CA ASP A 68 15.96 -4.01 2.68
C ASP A 68 14.52 -4.46 2.39
N GLN A 69 14.36 -5.22 1.31
CA GLN A 69 13.06 -5.73 0.84
C GLN A 69 12.41 -6.73 1.80
N PRO A 70 13.12 -7.69 2.42
CA PRO A 70 12.52 -8.60 3.41
C PRO A 70 11.79 -7.88 4.53
N LEU A 71 12.34 -6.75 5.03
CA LEU A 71 11.68 -5.95 6.06
C LEU A 71 10.42 -5.21 5.59
N ARG A 72 10.14 -5.20 4.29
CA ARG A 72 9.04 -4.48 3.66
C ARG A 72 7.97 -5.41 3.09
N VAL A 73 7.99 -6.69 3.42
CA VAL A 73 6.93 -7.64 3.06
C VAL A 73 5.82 -7.57 4.12
N LYS A 74 4.59 -7.26 3.71
CA LYS A 74 3.42 -7.12 4.61
C LYS A 74 2.59 -8.40 4.67
N LEU A 75 2.72 -9.27 3.67
CA LEU A 75 1.89 -10.47 3.55
C LEU A 75 1.83 -11.36 4.80
N PRO A 76 2.93 -11.65 5.51
CA PRO A 76 2.87 -12.45 6.73
C PRO A 76 1.99 -11.81 7.81
N VAL A 77 2.00 -10.48 7.93
CA VAL A 77 1.18 -9.74 8.90
C VAL A 77 -0.29 -9.83 8.52
N LEU A 78 -0.59 -9.64 7.22
CA LEU A 78 -1.96 -9.71 6.72
C LEU A 78 -2.57 -11.12 6.83
N ARG A 79 -1.76 -12.16 6.58
CA ARG A 79 -2.16 -13.56 6.79
C ARG A 79 -2.45 -13.86 8.27
N ALA A 80 -1.60 -13.36 9.18
CA ALA A 80 -1.83 -13.49 10.62
C ALA A 80 -3.12 -12.79 11.05
N ASP A 81 -3.41 -11.61 10.50
CA ASP A 81 -4.66 -10.90 10.76
C ASP A 81 -5.88 -11.69 10.27
N LEU A 82 -5.84 -12.24 9.05
CA LEU A 82 -6.92 -13.08 8.53
C LEU A 82 -7.17 -14.31 9.40
N THR A 83 -6.10 -14.91 9.94
CA THR A 83 -6.21 -16.02 10.89
C THR A 83 -6.89 -15.58 12.19
N ALA A 84 -6.48 -14.43 12.76
CA ALA A 84 -7.10 -13.86 13.96
C ALA A 84 -8.58 -13.47 13.73
N LEU A 85 -8.93 -13.11 12.49
CA LEU A 85 -10.31 -12.83 12.06
C LEU A 85 -11.15 -14.08 11.79
N GLY A 86 -10.58 -15.27 11.95
CA GLY A 86 -11.28 -16.55 11.93
C GLY A 86 -11.22 -17.32 10.60
N LEU A 87 -10.33 -16.95 9.67
CA LEU A 87 -10.07 -17.77 8.49
C LEU A 87 -9.05 -18.85 8.83
N ASP A 88 -9.26 -20.07 8.35
CA ASP A 88 -8.24 -21.11 8.37
C ASP A 88 -7.32 -21.01 7.14
N GLU A 89 -6.24 -21.78 7.15
CA GLU A 89 -5.23 -21.76 6.09
C GLU A 89 -5.83 -22.12 4.72
N ALA A 90 -6.74 -23.10 4.67
CA ALA A 90 -7.38 -23.52 3.43
C ALA A 90 -8.26 -22.40 2.84
N ALA A 91 -8.98 -21.67 3.69
CA ALA A 91 -9.75 -20.51 3.29
C ALA A 91 -8.85 -19.38 2.77
N ILE A 92 -7.70 -19.12 3.42
CA ILE A 92 -6.74 -18.10 2.98
C ILE A 92 -6.12 -18.44 1.62
N GLU A 93 -5.75 -19.70 1.39
CA GLU A 93 -5.20 -20.17 0.10
C GLU A 93 -6.23 -20.12 -1.05
N ALA A 94 -7.52 -20.20 -0.72
CA ALA A 94 -8.60 -20.15 -1.70
C ALA A 94 -9.10 -18.72 -2.02
N LEU A 95 -8.53 -17.69 -1.38
CA LEU A 95 -8.98 -16.31 -1.57
C LEU A 95 -8.76 -15.83 -3.02
N PRO A 96 -9.69 -15.02 -3.54
CA PRO A 96 -9.54 -14.45 -4.88
C PRO A 96 -8.32 -13.50 -4.90
N LEU A 97 -7.50 -13.64 -5.95
CA LEU A 97 -6.30 -12.84 -6.14
C LEU A 97 -6.49 -11.86 -7.30
N CYS A 98 -5.99 -10.64 -7.14
CA CYS A 98 -6.08 -9.62 -8.17
C CYS A 98 -5.18 -9.97 -9.36
N SER A 99 -5.79 -10.13 -10.54
CA SER A 99 -5.05 -10.34 -11.80
C SER A 99 -4.60 -9.03 -12.45
N GLU A 100 -5.34 -7.94 -12.23
CA GLU A 100 -5.13 -6.62 -12.83
C GLU A 100 -4.26 -5.71 -11.95
N LEU A 101 -2.98 -6.05 -11.87
CA LEU A 101 -1.98 -5.29 -11.12
C LEU A 101 -1.23 -4.28 -12.00
N PRO A 102 -0.60 -3.24 -11.41
CA PRO A 102 0.35 -2.41 -12.13
C PRO A 102 1.47 -3.25 -12.76
N ALA A 103 1.97 -2.82 -13.92
CA ALA A 103 3.17 -3.39 -14.51
C ALA A 103 4.37 -3.11 -13.57
N ILE A 104 5.16 -4.15 -13.30
CA ILE A 104 6.41 -4.06 -12.54
C ILE A 104 7.48 -4.76 -13.37
N ASP A 105 7.85 -4.14 -14.48
CA ASP A 105 8.81 -4.63 -15.49
C ASP A 105 10.16 -3.92 -15.42
N SER A 106 10.29 -2.92 -14.54
CA SER A 106 11.53 -2.19 -14.32
C SER A 106 11.75 -1.83 -12.85
N ARG A 107 12.98 -1.39 -12.56
CA ARG A 107 13.34 -0.83 -11.25
C ARG A 107 12.56 0.44 -10.94
N ALA A 108 12.30 1.29 -11.94
CA ALA A 108 11.56 2.54 -11.74
C ALA A 108 10.09 2.24 -11.39
N ALA A 109 9.46 1.29 -12.10
CA ALA A 109 8.11 0.84 -11.77
C ALA A 109 8.03 0.27 -10.34
N ALA A 110 8.98 -0.59 -9.96
CA ALA A 110 9.06 -1.16 -8.62
C ALA A 110 9.20 -0.09 -7.51
N LEU A 111 9.95 0.99 -7.77
CA LEU A 111 10.05 2.13 -6.83
C LEU A 111 8.70 2.85 -6.67
N GLY A 112 7.96 3.04 -7.76
CA GLY A 112 6.64 3.69 -7.75
C GLY A 112 5.62 2.90 -6.95
N VAL A 113 5.54 1.58 -7.20
CA VAL A 113 4.69 0.68 -6.41
C VAL A 113 5.10 0.67 -4.94
N SER A 114 6.40 0.54 -4.66
CA SER A 114 6.92 0.55 -3.28
C SER A 114 6.57 1.84 -2.54
N TYR A 115 6.58 3.00 -3.22
CA TYR A 115 6.17 4.27 -2.63
C TYR A 115 4.73 4.24 -2.13
N VAL A 116 3.82 3.64 -2.90
CA VAL A 116 2.41 3.52 -2.49
C VAL A 116 2.27 2.59 -1.28
N LEU A 117 2.93 1.43 -1.30
CA LEU A 117 2.84 0.46 -0.19
C LEU A 117 3.47 1.00 1.09
N GLU A 118 4.64 1.63 1.03
CA GLU A 118 5.26 2.26 2.19
C GLU A 118 4.44 3.44 2.71
N GLY A 119 3.86 4.26 1.80
CA GLY A 119 2.95 5.34 2.17
C GLY A 119 1.69 4.83 2.89
N ALA A 120 1.12 3.71 2.43
CA ALA A 120 -0.05 3.09 3.05
C ALA A 120 0.20 2.65 4.51
N THR A 121 1.43 2.22 4.84
CA THR A 121 1.79 1.87 6.24
C THR A 121 1.71 3.08 7.17
N LEU A 122 2.02 4.28 6.68
CA LEU A 122 1.88 5.53 7.44
C LEU A 122 0.41 5.88 7.65
N GLY A 123 -0.42 5.75 6.61
CA GLY A 123 -1.87 5.96 6.71
C GLY A 123 -2.54 4.98 7.69
N GLY A 124 -2.09 3.72 7.72
CA GLY A 124 -2.56 2.69 8.66
C GLY A 124 -2.49 3.12 10.13
N GLN A 125 -1.51 3.94 10.52
CA GLN A 125 -1.38 4.46 11.89
C GLN A 125 -2.56 5.34 12.33
N ILE A 126 -3.21 6.00 11.37
CA ILE A 126 -4.41 6.80 11.62
C ILE A 126 -5.62 5.85 11.72
N LEU A 127 -5.70 4.90 10.80
CA LEU A 127 -6.83 3.95 10.69
C LEU A 127 -6.92 2.99 11.87
N ARG A 128 -5.78 2.56 12.45
CA ARG A 128 -5.76 1.60 13.57
C ARG A 128 -6.55 2.08 14.78
N ARG A 129 -6.49 3.38 15.08
CA ARG A 129 -7.23 3.97 16.21
C ARG A 129 -8.73 3.84 15.98
N ARG A 130 -9.17 4.11 14.75
CA ARG A 130 -10.57 4.05 14.39
C ARG A 130 -11.12 2.62 14.44
N VAL A 131 -10.35 1.66 13.93
CA VAL A 131 -10.66 0.23 14.01
C VAL A 131 -10.75 -0.25 15.47
N ALA A 132 -9.82 0.17 16.33
CA ALA A 132 -9.88 -0.15 17.75
C ALA A 132 -11.13 0.44 18.44
N GLU A 133 -11.46 1.70 18.15
CA GLU A 133 -12.61 2.38 18.74
C GLU A 133 -13.96 1.80 18.29
N GLN A 134 -14.10 1.39 17.01
CA GLN A 134 -15.37 0.88 16.47
C GLN A 134 -15.55 -0.63 16.64
N LEU A 135 -14.48 -1.40 16.47
CA LEU A 135 -14.55 -2.87 16.39
C LEU A 135 -13.88 -3.56 17.57
N GLY A 136 -13.15 -2.83 18.42
CA GLY A 136 -12.38 -3.42 19.52
C GLY A 136 -11.18 -4.25 19.06
N LEU A 137 -10.72 -4.08 17.81
CA LEU A 137 -9.59 -4.82 17.24
C LEU A 137 -8.27 -4.05 17.39
N ASP A 138 -7.19 -4.80 17.59
CA ASP A 138 -5.83 -4.31 17.69
C ASP A 138 -4.85 -5.25 16.96
N ALA A 139 -3.55 -4.99 17.11
CA ALA A 139 -2.51 -5.78 16.46
C ALA A 139 -2.46 -7.26 16.91
N SER A 140 -3.14 -7.64 17.99
CA SER A 140 -3.23 -9.03 18.46
C SER A 140 -4.50 -9.74 18.00
N SER A 141 -5.46 -9.00 17.46
CA SER A 141 -6.83 -9.47 17.20
C SER A 141 -7.30 -9.20 15.77
N GLY A 142 -6.38 -9.02 14.82
CA GLY A 142 -6.72 -8.92 13.40
C GLY A 142 -6.53 -7.54 12.76
N ALA A 143 -5.83 -6.62 13.43
CA ALA A 143 -5.50 -5.29 12.90
C ALA A 143 -3.98 -4.97 12.90
N ALA A 144 -3.11 -5.99 12.91
CA ALA A 144 -1.66 -5.81 12.87
C ALA A 144 -1.18 -5.15 11.56
N PHE A 145 -1.89 -5.37 10.45
CA PHE A 145 -1.59 -4.83 9.14
C PHE A 145 -1.66 -3.29 9.12
N LEU A 146 -2.54 -2.70 9.93
CA LEU A 146 -2.61 -1.24 10.11
C LEU A 146 -1.43 -0.69 10.95
N ASN A 147 -0.58 -1.58 11.46
CA ASN A 147 0.53 -1.25 12.34
C ASN A 147 1.79 -2.08 12.04
N VAL A 148 2.03 -2.43 10.77
CA VAL A 148 3.09 -3.39 10.33
C VAL A 148 4.46 -3.11 10.96
N TYR A 149 4.87 -1.84 11.06
CA TYR A 149 6.17 -1.45 11.62
C TYR A 149 6.11 -0.93 13.05
N GLY A 150 4.94 -0.87 13.67
CA GLY A 150 4.77 -0.30 15.00
C GLY A 150 5.34 1.12 15.10
N GLU A 151 6.08 1.36 16.18
CA GLU A 151 6.77 2.63 16.45
C GLU A 151 7.81 3.00 15.38
N LEU A 152 8.29 2.03 14.60
CA LEU A 152 9.28 2.28 13.55
C LEU A 152 8.65 2.84 12.26
N THR A 153 7.32 2.92 12.15
CA THR A 153 6.62 3.34 10.91
C THR A 153 7.16 4.65 10.34
N GLY A 154 7.24 5.71 11.18
CA GLY A 154 7.73 7.01 10.74
C GLY A 154 9.20 6.99 10.29
N ARG A 155 10.05 6.24 11.00
CA ARG A 155 11.45 6.07 10.63
C ARG A 155 11.60 5.31 9.31
N ARG A 156 10.88 4.19 9.14
CA ARG A 156 10.93 3.38 7.90
C ARG A 156 10.44 4.13 6.67
N TRP A 157 9.46 5.01 6.85
CA TRP A 157 9.00 5.92 5.81
C TRP A 157 10.08 6.95 5.45
N LYS A 158 10.69 7.59 6.44
CA LYS A 158 11.79 8.53 6.22
C LYS A 158 12.98 7.86 5.51
N ASP A 159 13.43 6.71 5.98
CA ASP A 159 14.53 5.95 5.38
C ASP A 159 14.20 5.59 3.91
N PHE A 160 12.94 5.28 3.60
CA PHE A 160 12.50 5.01 2.23
C PHE A 160 12.51 6.26 1.35
N LEU A 161 12.08 7.41 1.86
CA LEU A 161 12.13 8.68 1.13
C LEU A 161 13.56 9.13 0.86
N GLU A 162 14.48 8.97 1.82
CA GLU A 162 15.91 9.22 1.63
C GLU A 162 16.47 8.33 0.51
N TYR A 163 16.18 7.03 0.58
CA TYR A 163 16.55 6.08 -0.47
C TYR A 163 16.01 6.44 -1.87
N LEU A 164 14.81 7.03 -1.97
CA LEU A 164 14.28 7.54 -3.24
C LEU A 164 15.00 8.82 -3.69
N GLY A 165 15.25 9.75 -2.76
CA GLY A 165 15.89 11.04 -3.02
C GLY A 165 17.33 10.91 -3.51
N ASP A 166 18.05 9.88 -3.08
CA ASP A 166 19.44 9.62 -3.47
C ASP A 166 19.59 9.08 -4.91
N ARG A 167 18.48 8.80 -5.60
CA ARG A 167 18.51 8.30 -6.98
C ARG A 167 18.51 9.46 -7.97
N ASN A 168 19.61 9.57 -8.71
CA ASN A 168 19.71 10.47 -9.87
C ASN A 168 18.97 9.86 -11.08
N LEU A 169 17.64 9.87 -11.03
CA LEU A 169 16.78 9.41 -12.12
C LEU A 169 16.63 10.51 -13.18
N GLY A 170 16.74 10.12 -14.45
CA GLY A 170 16.38 11.02 -15.56
C GLY A 170 14.86 11.16 -15.72
N ASP A 171 14.41 12.14 -16.51
CA ASP A 171 12.99 12.46 -16.70
C ASP A 171 12.13 11.24 -17.08
N GLY A 172 12.62 10.39 -17.99
CA GLY A 172 11.92 9.18 -18.40
C GLY A 172 11.69 8.19 -17.25
N GLN A 173 12.70 8.00 -16.39
CA GLN A 173 12.57 7.14 -15.21
C GLN A 173 11.66 7.78 -14.16
N THR A 174 11.74 9.10 -13.96
CA THR A 174 10.83 9.81 -13.05
C THR A 174 9.37 9.66 -13.47
N LEU A 175 9.07 9.77 -14.77
CA LEU A 175 7.73 9.53 -15.32
C LEU A 175 7.27 8.09 -15.09
N GLU A 176 8.17 7.12 -15.22
CA GLU A 176 7.86 5.72 -15.00
C GLU A 176 7.55 5.41 -13.52
N VAL A 177 8.31 5.98 -12.59
CA VAL A 177 8.05 5.86 -11.14
C VAL A 177 6.68 6.45 -10.79
N THR A 178 6.36 7.66 -11.26
CA THR A 178 5.07 8.30 -10.96
C THR A 178 3.91 7.60 -11.65
N HIS A 179 4.09 7.12 -12.88
CA HIS A 179 3.11 6.31 -13.58
C HIS A 179 2.78 5.03 -12.81
N ALA A 180 3.79 4.25 -12.39
CA ALA A 180 3.56 3.03 -11.63
C ALA A 180 2.87 3.29 -10.28
N ALA A 181 3.21 4.39 -9.58
CA ALA A 181 2.53 4.79 -8.36
C ALA A 181 1.04 5.09 -8.61
N LYS A 182 0.71 5.87 -9.64
CA LYS A 182 -0.69 6.15 -10.04
C LYS A 182 -1.44 4.88 -10.41
N THR A 183 -0.85 4.04 -11.25
CA THR A 183 -1.47 2.77 -11.65
C THR A 183 -1.71 1.85 -10.45
N THR A 184 -0.84 1.87 -9.43
CA THR A 184 -1.05 1.10 -8.20
C THR A 184 -2.33 1.54 -7.48
N PHE A 185 -2.57 2.84 -7.32
CA PHE A 185 -3.83 3.35 -6.75
C PHE A 185 -5.04 2.94 -7.59
N ILE A 186 -4.96 3.11 -8.93
CA ILE A 186 -6.06 2.81 -9.85
C ILE A 186 -6.42 1.32 -9.80
N CYS A 187 -5.41 0.43 -9.88
CA CYS A 187 -5.60 -1.01 -9.79
C CYS A 187 -6.17 -1.41 -8.42
N PHE A 188 -5.66 -0.82 -7.34
CA PHE A 188 -6.13 -1.15 -5.99
C PHE A 188 -7.58 -0.72 -5.78
N GLU A 189 -7.94 0.50 -6.19
CA GLU A 189 -9.31 0.98 -6.11
C GLU A 189 -10.27 0.10 -6.92
N ARG A 190 -9.94 -0.20 -8.19
CA ARG A 190 -10.76 -1.09 -9.03
C ARG A 190 -10.92 -2.47 -8.43
N TRP A 191 -9.85 -3.01 -7.84
CA TRP A 191 -9.91 -4.28 -7.15
C TRP A 191 -10.86 -4.22 -5.96
N LEU A 192 -10.69 -3.27 -5.04
CA LEU A 192 -11.57 -3.13 -3.87
C LEU A 192 -13.04 -2.88 -4.27
N ASP A 193 -13.27 -2.12 -5.33
CA ASP A 193 -14.60 -1.91 -5.91
C ASP A 193 -15.22 -3.23 -6.39
N SER A 194 -14.45 -4.04 -7.13
CA SER A 194 -14.89 -5.36 -7.60
C SER A 194 -15.16 -6.37 -6.48
N GLN A 195 -14.60 -6.14 -5.29
CA GLN A 195 -14.86 -6.96 -4.10
C GLN A 195 -16.02 -6.43 -3.25
N GLU A 196 -16.67 -5.33 -3.66
CA GLU A 196 -17.81 -4.72 -2.97
C GLU A 196 -17.48 -4.36 -1.50
N VAL A 197 -16.27 -3.84 -1.26
CA VAL A 197 -15.78 -3.40 0.06
C VAL A 197 -15.55 -1.89 0.17
N LEU A 198 -15.85 -1.14 -0.89
CA LEU A 198 -15.86 0.33 -0.89
C LEU A 198 -17.28 0.87 -0.64
N LEU A 199 -17.37 2.11 -0.18
CA LEU A 199 -18.61 2.89 -0.03
C LEU A 199 -19.15 3.39 -1.36
#